data_AF-A0A022QSY0-F1
#
_entry.id   AF-A0A022QSY0-F1
#
_cell.length_a   1.000
_cell.length_b   1.000
_cell.length_c   1.000
_cell.angle_alpha   90.00
_cell.angle_beta   90.00
_cell.angle_gamma   90.00
#
_symmetry.space_group_name_H-M   'P 1'
#
loop_
_entity.id
_entity.type
_entity.pdbx_description
1 polymer ?
#
loop_
_entity_poly.entity_id
_entity_poly.type
_entity_poly.pdbx_seq_one_letter_code
_entity_poly.pdbx_strand_id
1 'polypeptide(L)'
;SLPSDFNTSNRVWARTFSGERDNNRVGRERKGWMFIVYDLSGSAVAAASMVTPFVPSPGSDRVSRSNPGAWLILCPNGVSISSWKPWGRLEAWRERGPTDGLRYKFELITDAGLTSGAPIAEGTVSVKKGGEFSIDNSRSDSALSFLLKNRGFVMGSSVEGEGKVSKPVVQVGVQHVTCMADAALFVALAAAVDLSMDACRLFSRKLRKEFCHDEQESIN
;
A
#
# COMPACT_ATOMS: atom_id res chain seq x y z
N SER A 1 -21.90 -35.04 17.76
CA SER A 1 -22.69 -35.19 16.54
C SER A 1 -23.25 -33.82 16.19
N LEU A 2 -22.75 -33.19 15.13
CA LEU A 2 -23.24 -31.92 14.59
C LEU A 2 -24.43 -32.17 13.65
N PRO A 3 -25.34 -31.20 13.54
CA PRO A 3 -25.87 -30.75 12.26
C PRO A 3 -25.45 -29.26 12.07
N SER A 4 -24.68 -28.90 11.05
CA SER A 4 -25.08 -28.65 9.64
C SER A 4 -26.28 -27.72 9.52
N ASP A 5 -26.01 -26.41 9.34
CA ASP A 5 -26.54 -25.58 8.25
C ASP A 5 -26.33 -24.08 8.55
N PHE A 6 -25.16 -23.55 8.15
CA PHE A 6 -25.06 -22.12 7.83
C PHE A 6 -24.53 -22.00 6.41
N ASN A 7 -25.50 -21.84 5.53
CA ASN A 7 -25.40 -21.72 4.09
C ASN A 7 -24.62 -20.44 3.74
N THR A 8 -23.33 -20.59 3.47
CA THR A 8 -22.50 -19.52 2.90
C THR A 8 -22.86 -19.42 1.42
N SER A 9 -23.96 -18.73 1.13
CA SER A 9 -24.34 -18.45 -0.26
C SER A 9 -23.25 -17.58 -0.88
N ASN A 10 -22.44 -18.23 -1.72
CA ASN A 10 -21.59 -17.63 -2.73
C ASN A 10 -22.26 -16.39 -3.34
N ARG A 11 -21.88 -15.19 -2.90
CA ARG A 11 -21.95 -14.01 -3.78
C ARG A 11 -20.75 -14.07 -4.70
N VAL A 12 -20.97 -14.88 -5.73
CA VAL A 12 -20.34 -14.88 -7.04
C VAL A 12 -19.84 -13.48 -7.40
N TRP A 13 -18.53 -13.24 -7.26
CA TRP A 13 -17.87 -12.21 -8.05
C TRP A 13 -17.78 -12.75 -9.48
N ALA A 14 -18.76 -12.37 -10.30
CA ALA A 14 -18.69 -12.54 -11.74
C ALA A 14 -17.53 -11.67 -12.26
N ARG A 15 -16.33 -12.26 -12.33
CA ARG A 15 -15.29 -11.80 -13.26
C ARG A 15 -15.75 -12.25 -14.63
N THR A 16 -16.21 -11.31 -15.45
CA THR A 16 -16.43 -11.57 -16.88
C THR A 16 -15.08 -11.87 -17.52
N PHE A 17 -14.81 -13.15 -17.74
CA PHE A 17 -13.75 -13.62 -18.61
C PHE A 17 -14.08 -13.24 -20.05
N SER A 18 -13.38 -12.25 -20.60
CA SER A 18 -13.07 -12.25 -22.03
C SER A 18 -11.71 -12.91 -22.15
N GLY A 19 -11.73 -14.22 -22.38
CA GLY A 19 -10.56 -15.00 -22.71
C GLY A 19 -10.16 -14.70 -24.15
N GLU A 20 -9.16 -13.85 -24.32
CA GLU A 20 -8.35 -13.85 -25.53
C GLU A 20 -6.88 -13.98 -25.13
N ARG A 21 -6.26 -14.97 -25.76
CA ARG A 21 -5.00 -15.60 -25.43
C ARG A 21 -3.86 -14.58 -25.53
N ASP A 22 -3.44 -14.01 -24.40
CA ASP A 22 -2.41 -12.97 -24.37
C ASP A 22 -1.39 -13.21 -23.24
N ASN A 23 -0.62 -14.30 -23.36
CA ASN A 23 0.52 -14.62 -22.48
C ASN A 23 1.60 -13.51 -22.43
N ASN A 24 1.48 -12.47 -23.26
CA ASN A 24 2.35 -11.29 -23.26
C ASN A 24 1.81 -10.10 -22.42
N ARG A 25 0.59 -10.20 -21.85
CA ARG A 25 -0.02 -9.15 -21.01
C ARG A 25 0.08 -9.40 -19.50
N VAL A 26 0.25 -10.65 -19.07
CA VAL A 26 0.30 -11.03 -17.64
C VAL A 26 1.48 -10.39 -16.90
N GLY A 27 2.52 -9.95 -17.61
CA GLY A 27 3.67 -9.21 -17.05
C GLY A 27 3.58 -7.68 -17.09
N ARG A 28 2.49 -7.09 -17.57
CA ARG A 28 2.41 -5.62 -17.85
C ARG A 28 1.77 -4.80 -16.75
N GLU A 29 1.11 -5.41 -15.78
CA GLU A 29 0.43 -4.70 -14.69
C GLU A 29 0.66 -5.43 -13.36
N ARG A 30 0.93 -4.68 -12.29
CA ARG A 30 0.95 -5.20 -10.92
C ARG A 30 -0.28 -4.61 -10.23
N LYS A 31 -1.28 -5.46 -9.98
CA LYS A 31 -2.64 -5.05 -9.58
C LYS A 31 -3.23 -5.93 -8.49
N GLY A 32 -4.23 -5.39 -7.80
CA GLY A 32 -5.13 -6.16 -6.95
C GLY A 32 -4.54 -6.64 -5.63
N TRP A 33 -3.39 -6.11 -5.19
CA TRP A 33 -2.82 -6.46 -3.89
C TRP A 33 -3.61 -5.79 -2.77
N MET A 34 -3.99 -6.59 -1.78
CA MET A 34 -4.57 -6.15 -0.52
C MET A 34 -3.95 -7.00 0.59
N PHE A 35 -3.63 -6.38 1.70
CA PHE A 35 -3.25 -7.09 2.92
C PHE A 35 -3.98 -6.50 4.12
N ILE A 36 -4.22 -7.34 5.11
CA ILE A 36 -4.96 -7.02 6.32
C ILE A 36 -4.05 -7.32 7.50
N VAL A 37 -3.97 -6.36 8.42
CA VAL A 37 -3.28 -6.50 9.70
C VAL A 37 -4.30 -7.02 10.70
N TYR A 38 -3.99 -8.18 11.29
CA TYR A 38 -4.78 -8.79 12.35
C TYR A 38 -4.07 -8.60 13.68
N ASP A 39 -4.83 -8.36 14.75
CA ASP A 39 -4.30 -8.44 16.10
C ASP A 39 -4.16 -9.91 16.56
N LEU A 40 -3.66 -10.11 17.78
CA LEU A 40 -3.48 -11.45 18.34
C LEU A 40 -4.80 -12.19 18.62
N SER A 41 -5.93 -11.49 18.62
CA SER A 41 -7.27 -12.10 18.73
C SER A 41 -7.82 -12.56 17.38
N GLY A 42 -7.16 -12.21 16.27
CA GLY A 42 -7.64 -12.44 14.92
C GLY A 42 -8.60 -11.35 14.42
N SER A 43 -8.70 -10.22 15.11
CA SER A 43 -9.52 -9.09 14.67
C SER A 43 -8.77 -8.26 13.64
N ALA A 44 -9.44 -7.91 12.54
CA ALA A 44 -8.87 -7.04 11.51
C ALA A 44 -8.78 -5.60 12.02
N VAL A 45 -7.57 -5.07 12.18
CA VAL A 45 -7.32 -3.76 12.83
C VAL A 45 -6.80 -2.68 11.88
N ALA A 46 -6.26 -3.07 10.72
CA ALA A 46 -5.93 -2.16 9.62
C ALA A 46 -5.84 -2.94 8.31
N ALA A 47 -5.90 -2.26 7.17
CA ALA A 47 -5.62 -2.86 5.89
C ALA A 47 -4.95 -1.85 4.95
N ALA A 48 -4.28 -2.36 3.92
CA ALA A 48 -3.95 -1.55 2.76
C ALA A 48 -4.42 -2.25 1.49
N SER A 49 -5.00 -1.48 0.57
CA SER A 49 -5.53 -1.97 -0.70
C SER A 49 -4.98 -1.14 -1.84
N MET A 50 -4.42 -1.80 -2.85
CA MET A 50 -4.01 -1.16 -4.09
C MET A 50 -5.25 -0.70 -4.84
N VAL A 51 -5.35 0.60 -5.11
CA VAL A 51 -6.48 1.23 -5.80
C VAL A 51 -6.13 1.74 -7.19
N THR A 52 -4.85 1.99 -7.44
CA THR A 52 -4.33 2.27 -8.78
C THR A 52 -3.23 1.27 -9.08
N PRO A 53 -3.38 0.45 -10.15
CA PRO A 53 -2.39 -0.55 -10.48
C PRO A 53 -1.06 0.11 -10.85
N PHE A 54 0.04 -0.57 -10.55
CA PHE A 54 1.36 -0.14 -10.99
C PHE A 54 1.53 -0.64 -12.41
N VAL A 55 1.67 0.29 -13.37
CA VAL A 55 1.78 0.00 -14.80
C VAL A 55 2.88 0.85 -15.43
N PRO A 56 3.59 0.35 -16.46
CA PRO A 56 4.60 1.13 -17.13
C PRO A 56 3.95 2.26 -17.95
N SER A 57 4.59 3.43 -17.95
CA SER A 57 4.17 4.53 -18.83
C SER A 57 4.48 4.21 -20.30
N PRO A 58 3.70 4.74 -21.26
CA PRO A 58 3.92 4.47 -22.69
C PRO A 58 5.37 4.75 -23.11
N GLY A 59 5.98 3.79 -23.84
CA GLY A 59 7.37 3.90 -24.29
C GLY A 59 8.44 3.71 -23.20
N SER A 60 8.05 3.26 -22.00
CA SER A 60 8.93 3.02 -20.85
C SER A 60 8.64 1.67 -20.20
N ASP A 61 9.53 1.21 -19.34
CA ASP A 61 9.35 0.05 -18.47
C ASP A 61 9.13 0.47 -17.00
N ARG A 62 8.72 1.72 -16.76
CA ARG A 62 8.65 2.34 -15.42
C ARG A 62 7.27 2.89 -15.13
N VAL A 63 6.86 2.76 -13.87
CA VAL A 63 5.78 3.57 -13.28
C VAL A 63 6.31 5.00 -13.16
N SER A 64 5.69 5.95 -13.85
CA SER A 64 6.12 7.34 -13.84
C SER A 64 5.17 8.22 -13.04
N ARG A 65 5.56 9.48 -12.83
CA ARG A 65 4.76 10.46 -12.10
C ARG A 65 3.40 10.75 -12.75
N SER A 66 3.26 10.59 -14.08
CA SER A 66 2.00 10.85 -14.76
C SER A 66 0.94 9.76 -14.53
N ASN A 67 1.36 8.58 -14.06
CA ASN A 67 0.47 7.48 -13.71
C ASN A 67 1.05 6.70 -12.53
N PRO A 68 1.04 7.28 -11.31
CA PRO A 68 1.58 6.62 -10.14
C PRO A 68 0.69 5.45 -9.71
N GLY A 69 1.30 4.39 -9.20
CA GLY A 69 0.55 3.37 -8.47
C GLY A 69 0.07 3.93 -7.14
N ALA A 70 -1.05 3.43 -6.62
CA ALA A 70 -1.61 3.97 -5.39
C ALA A 70 -2.25 2.93 -4.49
N TRP A 71 -2.13 3.18 -3.19
CA TRP A 71 -2.70 2.40 -2.10
C TRP A 71 -3.65 3.26 -1.27
N LEU A 72 -4.76 2.68 -0.82
CA LEU A 72 -5.54 3.20 0.29
C LEU A 72 -5.15 2.47 1.55
N ILE A 73 -4.86 3.23 2.60
CA ILE A 73 -4.74 2.72 3.96
C ILE A 73 -6.10 2.84 4.63
N LEU A 74 -6.55 1.76 5.25
CA LEU A 74 -7.91 1.58 5.73
C LEU A 74 -7.91 1.28 7.22
N CYS A 75 -8.79 1.94 7.97
CA CYS A 75 -9.14 1.59 9.33
C CYS A 75 -10.51 0.90 9.40
N PRO A 76 -10.78 0.10 10.44
CA PRO A 76 -12.12 -0.42 10.71
C PRO A 76 -13.10 0.73 10.97
N ASN A 77 -14.28 0.67 10.36
CA ASN A 77 -15.34 1.66 10.52
C ASN A 77 -16.38 1.16 11.54
N GLY A 78 -16.10 1.36 12.83
CA GLY A 78 -17.04 1.05 13.92
C GLY A 78 -17.23 -0.45 14.22
N VAL A 79 -18.44 -0.81 14.66
CA VAL A 79 -18.76 -2.12 15.29
C VAL A 79 -18.96 -3.26 14.27
N SER A 80 -19.04 -2.95 12.97
CA SER A 80 -19.19 -3.98 11.93
C SER A 80 -17.84 -4.43 11.39
N ILE A 81 -17.60 -5.74 11.43
CA ILE A 81 -16.37 -6.42 10.99
C ILE A 81 -16.10 -6.23 9.48
N SER A 82 -17.07 -5.72 8.70
CA SER A 82 -16.97 -5.65 7.24
C SER A 82 -16.92 -4.23 6.64
N SER A 83 -16.94 -3.17 7.45
CA SER A 83 -16.87 -1.80 6.93
C SER A 83 -15.48 -1.19 7.13
N TRP A 84 -14.81 -0.85 6.04
CA TRP A 84 -13.51 -0.17 6.03
C TRP A 84 -13.72 1.33 5.78
N LYS A 85 -13.09 2.19 6.59
CA LYS A 85 -13.02 3.65 6.35
C LYS A 85 -11.62 3.98 5.83
N PRO A 86 -11.49 4.76 4.75
CA PRO A 86 -10.18 5.17 4.26
C PRO A 86 -9.54 6.19 5.21
N TRP A 87 -8.29 5.96 5.57
CA TRP A 87 -7.48 6.80 6.45
C TRP A 87 -6.54 7.71 5.66
N GLY A 88 -5.88 7.15 4.64
CA GLY A 88 -4.97 7.92 3.79
C GLY A 88 -4.69 7.23 2.47
N ARG A 89 -4.08 7.99 1.56
CA ARG A 89 -3.71 7.54 0.21
C ARG A 89 -2.21 7.70 0.00
N LEU A 90 -1.56 6.60 -0.36
CA LEU A 90 -0.15 6.57 -0.74
C LEU A 90 -0.05 6.45 -2.26
N GLU A 91 0.60 7.40 -2.92
CA GLU A 91 1.04 7.29 -4.31
C GLU A 91 2.53 6.97 -4.35
N ALA A 92 2.93 6.14 -5.32
CA ALA A 92 4.33 5.78 -5.53
C ALA A 92 4.67 5.59 -7.01
N TRP A 93 5.86 6.06 -7.40
CA TRP A 93 6.39 5.94 -8.76
C TRP A 93 7.92 5.92 -8.77
N ARG A 94 8.51 5.47 -9.87
CA ARG A 94 9.96 5.42 -10.06
C ARG A 94 10.43 6.69 -10.77
N GLU A 95 11.18 7.52 -10.05
CA GLU A 95 11.80 8.72 -10.58
C GLU A 95 13.19 8.39 -11.16
N ARG A 96 13.50 9.00 -12.31
CA ARG A 96 14.82 8.87 -12.95
C ARG A 96 15.74 9.95 -12.40
N GLY A 97 16.94 9.55 -11.97
CA GLY A 97 17.99 10.44 -11.49
C GLY A 97 19.38 9.82 -11.64
N PRO A 98 20.43 10.44 -11.07
CA PRO A 98 21.78 9.85 -11.04
C PRO A 98 21.77 8.43 -10.43
N THR A 99 20.92 8.26 -9.42
CA THR A 99 20.42 6.96 -8.98
C THR A 99 18.90 6.99 -9.05
N ASP A 100 18.30 5.95 -9.64
CA ASP A 100 16.84 5.78 -9.61
C ASP A 100 16.33 5.83 -8.16
N GLY A 101 15.19 6.51 -7.97
CA GLY A 101 14.51 6.65 -6.69
C GLY A 101 13.06 6.16 -6.76
N LEU A 102 12.57 5.58 -5.67
CA LEU A 102 11.13 5.44 -5.41
C LEU A 102 10.66 6.75 -4.81
N ARG A 103 9.88 7.50 -5.56
CA ARG A 103 9.22 8.68 -5.06
C ARG A 103 7.85 8.28 -4.51
N TYR A 104 7.49 8.87 -3.39
CA TYR A 104 6.22 8.63 -2.73
C TYR A 104 5.56 9.94 -2.32
N LYS A 105 4.24 9.92 -2.24
CA LYS A 105 3.42 10.98 -1.67
C LYS A 105 2.29 10.37 -0.86
N PHE A 106 2.19 10.74 0.40
CA PHE A 106 1.13 10.28 1.29
C PHE A 106 0.23 11.45 1.70
N GLU A 107 -1.07 11.25 1.51
CA GLU A 107 -2.11 12.21 1.84
C GLU A 107 -3.06 11.62 2.88
N LEU A 108 -3.35 12.39 3.92
CA LEU A 108 -4.42 12.05 4.87
C LEU A 108 -5.75 12.46 4.27
N ILE A 109 -6.74 11.57 4.29
CA ILE A 109 -8.07 11.86 3.76
C ILE A 109 -8.83 12.70 4.80
N THR A 110 -9.37 13.83 4.36
CA THR A 110 -10.20 14.70 5.20
C THR A 110 -11.69 14.38 5.01
N ASP A 111 -12.54 14.75 5.96
CA ASP A 111 -13.98 14.49 5.89
C ASP A 111 -14.69 15.24 4.73
N ALA A 112 -13.97 16.08 3.97
CA ALA A 112 -14.46 16.75 2.77
C ALA A 112 -14.54 15.86 1.51
N GLY A 113 -14.22 14.55 1.61
CA GLY A 113 -14.39 13.55 0.55
C GLY A 113 -13.06 12.91 0.07
N LEU A 114 -13.17 11.81 -0.69
CA LEU A 114 -12.01 10.97 -1.12
C LEU A 114 -10.98 11.71 -2.00
N THR A 115 -11.35 12.87 -2.54
CA THR A 115 -10.51 13.69 -3.43
C THR A 115 -9.88 14.90 -2.73
N SER A 116 -10.19 15.14 -1.45
CA SER A 116 -9.66 16.24 -0.65
C SER A 116 -8.74 15.68 0.44
N GLY A 117 -7.50 15.38 0.05
CA GLY A 117 -6.46 14.89 0.95
C GLY A 117 -5.44 15.99 1.30
N ALA A 118 -4.92 15.98 2.52
CA ALA A 118 -3.82 16.83 2.93
C ALA A 118 -2.49 16.08 2.76
N PRO A 119 -1.52 16.56 1.94
CA PRO A 119 -0.22 15.93 1.85
C PRO A 119 0.55 16.11 3.15
N ILE A 120 0.92 14.99 3.78
CA ILE A 120 1.66 14.99 5.05
C ILE A 120 3.06 14.39 4.93
N ALA A 121 3.35 13.67 3.83
CA ALA A 121 4.69 13.21 3.52
C ALA A 121 4.90 13.11 2.01
N GLU A 122 6.03 13.62 1.54
CA GLU A 122 6.54 13.39 0.19
C GLU A 122 8.05 13.21 0.30
N GLY A 123 8.61 12.25 -0.43
CA GLY A 123 10.02 11.95 -0.35
C GLY A 123 10.50 10.99 -1.42
N THR A 124 11.78 10.62 -1.34
CA THR A 124 12.40 9.70 -2.29
C THR A 124 13.33 8.75 -1.57
N VAL A 125 13.17 7.45 -1.83
CA VAL A 125 14.01 6.36 -1.33
C VAL A 125 14.87 5.83 -2.47
N SER A 126 16.14 5.52 -2.23
CA SER A 126 17.00 4.96 -3.27
C SER A 126 16.52 3.56 -3.66
N VAL A 127 16.28 3.31 -4.95
CA VAL A 127 15.88 1.96 -5.40
C VAL A 127 17.00 0.94 -5.15
N LYS A 128 18.28 1.36 -5.19
CA LYS A 128 19.42 0.46 -4.99
C LYS A 128 19.74 0.24 -3.52
N LYS A 129 19.80 1.34 -2.75
CA LYS A 129 20.27 1.30 -1.36
C LYS A 129 19.14 1.05 -0.36
N GLY A 130 17.90 1.38 -0.72
CA GLY A 130 16.83 1.56 0.25
C GLY A 130 16.94 2.93 0.92
N GLY A 131 16.38 3.04 2.12
CA GLY A 131 16.40 4.26 2.93
C GLY A 131 15.33 4.23 4.00
N GLU A 132 14.83 5.41 4.35
CA GLU A 132 13.79 5.59 5.35
C GLU A 132 12.62 6.35 4.75
N PHE A 133 11.41 5.87 5.02
CA PHE A 133 10.17 6.61 4.84
C PHE A 133 9.83 7.29 6.17
N SER A 134 9.61 8.61 6.16
CA SER A 134 9.28 9.36 7.37
C SER A 134 8.09 10.27 7.16
N ILE A 135 7.24 10.37 8.19
CA ILE A 135 6.21 11.38 8.32
C ILE A 135 6.57 12.26 9.51
N ASP A 136 6.92 13.51 9.22
CA ASP A 136 7.19 14.51 10.24
C ASP A 136 6.27 15.72 10.03
N ASN A 137 5.41 15.97 11.01
CA ASN A 137 4.48 17.09 10.99
C ASN A 137 5.09 18.37 11.59
N SER A 138 6.37 18.35 12.00
CA SER A 138 7.09 19.52 12.54
C SER A 138 7.18 20.69 11.56
N ARG A 139 7.08 20.41 10.26
CA ARG A 139 7.20 21.38 9.16
C ARG A 139 5.87 21.96 8.65
N SER A 140 4.71 21.56 9.19
CA SER A 140 3.42 22.05 8.66
C SER A 140 3.06 23.43 9.21
N ASP A 141 2.92 24.40 8.31
CA ASP A 141 2.37 25.73 8.62
C ASP A 141 0.88 25.60 8.97
N SER A 142 0.56 25.85 10.25
CA SER A 142 -0.70 26.35 10.83
C SER A 142 -2.03 25.60 10.58
N ALA A 143 -2.37 25.15 9.36
CA ALA A 143 -3.67 24.58 9.03
C ALA A 143 -3.78 23.07 9.32
N LEU A 144 -2.73 22.29 9.05
CA LEU A 144 -2.70 20.84 9.32
C LEU A 144 -2.45 20.52 10.81
N SER A 145 -1.91 21.49 11.54
CA SER A 145 -1.70 21.43 12.98
C SER A 145 -3.01 21.24 13.76
N PHE A 146 -4.12 21.82 13.28
CA PHE A 146 -5.45 21.65 13.89
C PHE A 146 -6.09 20.29 13.61
N LEU A 147 -5.81 19.69 12.45
CA LEU A 147 -6.35 18.39 12.04
C LEU A 147 -5.60 17.21 12.68
N LEU A 148 -4.28 17.33 12.85
CA LEU A 148 -3.41 16.28 13.38
C LEU A 148 -3.18 16.36 14.90
N LYS A 149 -3.81 17.35 15.57
CA LYS A 149 -3.87 17.58 17.02
C LYS A 149 -2.58 17.53 17.84
N ASN A 150 -1.40 17.32 17.26
CA ASN A 150 -0.11 17.30 17.96
C ASN A 150 1.04 17.68 17.00
N ARG A 151 1.99 18.50 17.50
CA ARG A 151 3.28 18.81 16.85
C ARG A 151 4.26 17.64 17.08
N GLY A 152 4.89 17.08 16.04
CA GLY A 152 6.01 16.14 16.19
C GLY A 152 6.14 15.02 15.16
N PHE A 153 7.19 14.21 15.34
CA PHE A 153 7.50 12.98 14.60
C PHE A 153 6.35 11.98 14.71
N VAL A 154 5.78 11.61 13.57
CA VAL A 154 4.62 10.70 13.52
C VAL A 154 5.12 9.28 13.35
N MET A 155 5.90 9.02 12.30
CA MET A 155 6.49 7.70 12.06
C MET A 155 7.76 7.75 11.20
N GLY A 156 8.55 6.70 11.31
CA GLY A 156 9.64 6.31 10.42
C GLY A 156 9.54 4.83 10.07
N SER A 157 9.91 4.44 8.85
CA SER A 157 10.01 3.05 8.44
C SER A 157 11.26 2.82 7.60
N SER A 158 12.05 1.81 7.93
CA SER A 158 13.11 1.35 7.02
C SER A 158 12.48 0.75 5.76
N VAL A 159 13.14 0.97 4.63
CA VAL A 159 12.76 0.44 3.32
C VAL A 159 14.00 -0.13 2.66
N GLU A 160 13.96 -1.40 2.31
CA GLU A 160 15.09 -2.06 1.64
C GLU A 160 15.11 -1.76 0.13
N GLY A 161 16.30 -1.83 -0.46
CA GLY A 161 16.48 -1.68 -1.90
C GLY A 161 15.87 -2.85 -2.69
N GLU A 162 15.55 -2.58 -3.96
CA GLU A 162 15.02 -3.56 -4.93
C GLU A 162 15.86 -4.84 -4.94
N GLY A 163 15.19 -5.99 -4.84
CA GLY A 163 15.81 -7.32 -4.94
C GLY A 163 16.41 -7.85 -3.64
N LYS A 164 16.37 -7.07 -2.56
CA LYS A 164 16.68 -7.56 -1.20
C LYS A 164 15.44 -8.14 -0.53
N VAL A 165 15.66 -8.97 0.50
CA VAL A 165 14.59 -9.40 1.39
C VAL A 165 14.23 -8.23 2.29
N SER A 166 12.97 -7.78 2.24
CA SER A 166 12.50 -6.67 3.05
C SER A 166 12.19 -7.09 4.49
N LYS A 167 12.61 -6.25 5.44
CA LYS A 167 12.33 -6.36 6.87
C LYS A 167 12.09 -4.95 7.43
N PRO A 168 10.94 -4.32 7.11
CA PRO A 168 10.67 -2.95 7.53
C PRO A 168 10.61 -2.88 9.06
N VAL A 169 11.35 -1.93 9.63
CA VAL A 169 11.31 -1.56 11.04
C VAL A 169 10.52 -0.28 11.14
N VAL A 170 9.41 -0.32 11.87
CA VAL A 170 8.50 0.82 12.02
C VAL A 170 8.71 1.46 13.38
N GLN A 171 8.96 2.76 13.39
CA GLN A 171 9.04 3.61 14.57
C GLN A 171 7.86 4.57 14.55
N VAL A 172 7.15 4.70 15.66
CA VAL A 172 5.97 5.57 15.77
C VAL A 172 6.09 6.41 17.03
N GLY A 173 5.78 7.70 16.92
CA GLY A 173 5.71 8.58 18.08
C GLY A 173 4.57 8.14 19.01
N VAL A 174 4.87 7.85 20.28
CA VAL A 174 3.90 7.34 21.27
C VAL A 174 2.67 8.25 21.40
N GLN A 175 2.84 9.57 21.28
CA GLN A 175 1.74 10.55 21.33
C GLN A 175 0.71 10.39 20.19
N HIS A 176 1.04 9.65 19.13
CA HIS A 176 0.17 9.37 17.98
C HIS A 176 -0.46 7.97 18.03
N VAL A 177 -0.19 7.19 19.09
CA VAL A 177 -0.71 5.82 19.27
C VAL A 177 -1.53 5.78 20.55
N THR A 178 -2.86 5.76 20.43
CA THR A 178 -3.78 5.64 21.57
C THR A 178 -4.31 4.22 21.74
N CYS A 179 -4.33 3.45 20.65
CA CYS A 179 -4.76 2.07 20.63
C CYS A 179 -3.96 1.23 19.63
N MET A 180 -4.17 -0.10 19.64
CA MET A 180 -3.48 -1.00 18.70
C MET A 180 -3.82 -0.70 17.23
N ALA A 181 -5.04 -0.26 16.94
CA ALA A 181 -5.45 0.06 15.57
C ALA A 181 -4.64 1.25 15.00
N ASP A 182 -4.30 2.24 15.84
CA ASP A 182 -3.45 3.37 15.43
C ASP A 182 -2.06 2.88 15.01
N ALA A 183 -1.43 2.02 15.82
CA ALA A 183 -0.14 1.43 15.46
C ALA A 183 -0.25 0.57 14.17
N ALA A 184 -1.34 -0.19 14.03
CA ALA A 184 -1.58 -1.03 12.87
C ALA A 184 -1.72 -0.23 11.57
N LEU A 185 -2.24 1.00 11.61
CA LEU A 185 -2.31 1.90 10.44
C LEU A 185 -0.92 2.28 9.94
N PHE A 186 0.00 2.60 10.85
CA PHE A 186 1.39 2.91 10.48
C PHE A 186 2.14 1.68 9.96
N VAL A 187 1.87 0.50 10.54
CA VAL A 187 2.39 -0.78 10.00
C VAL A 187 1.85 -1.05 8.60
N ALA A 188 0.56 -0.82 8.37
CA ALA A 188 -0.04 -1.01 7.07
C ALA A 188 0.54 -0.04 6.02
N LEU A 189 0.74 1.22 6.40
CA LEU A 189 1.41 2.20 5.54
C LEU A 189 2.86 1.81 5.22
N ALA A 190 3.63 1.39 6.22
CA ALA A 190 5.00 0.93 6.04
C ALA A 190 5.09 -0.25 5.06
N ALA A 191 4.21 -1.25 5.22
CA ALA A 191 4.13 -2.38 4.30
C ALA A 191 3.74 -1.95 2.88
N ALA A 192 2.84 -0.97 2.72
CA ALA A 192 2.48 -0.44 1.40
C ALA A 192 3.65 0.28 0.72
N VAL A 193 4.47 1.03 1.48
CA VAL A 193 5.70 1.66 0.96
C VAL A 193 6.73 0.60 0.56
N ASP A 194 6.95 -0.40 1.39
CA ASP A 194 7.88 -1.50 1.12
C ASP A 194 7.47 -2.30 -0.12
N LEU A 195 6.21 -2.68 -0.23
CA LEU A 195 5.66 -3.34 -1.43
C LEU A 195 5.70 -2.46 -2.66
N SER A 196 5.61 -1.14 -2.50
CA SER A 196 5.82 -0.19 -3.60
C SER A 196 7.24 -0.25 -4.15
N MET A 197 8.23 -0.72 -3.37
CA MET A 197 9.56 -0.96 -3.92
C MET A 197 9.59 -2.08 -4.95
N ASP A 198 8.90 -3.18 -4.68
CA ASP A 198 8.71 -4.24 -5.66
C ASP A 198 7.76 -3.82 -6.80
N ALA A 199 6.69 -3.09 -6.49
CA ALA A 199 5.70 -2.66 -7.46
C ALA A 199 6.22 -1.61 -8.45
N CYS A 200 7.26 -0.84 -8.10
CA CYS A 200 7.93 0.11 -8.99
C CYS A 200 9.20 -0.44 -9.66
N ARG A 201 9.53 -1.73 -9.52
CA ARG A 201 10.60 -2.36 -10.29
C ARG A 201 10.36 -2.20 -11.78
N LEU A 202 11.44 -2.20 -12.58
CA LEU A 202 11.30 -2.18 -14.03
C LEU A 202 10.43 -3.36 -14.49
N PHE A 203 9.49 -3.11 -15.42
CA PHE A 203 8.61 -4.15 -15.96
C PHE A 203 9.35 -5.13 -16.87
N SER A 204 10.56 -4.77 -17.32
CA SER A 204 11.52 -5.67 -17.94
C SER A 204 12.07 -6.72 -16.97
N ARG A 205 11.86 -6.58 -15.65
CA ARG A 205 12.33 -7.50 -14.61
C ARG A 205 11.16 -8.25 -13.98
N LYS A 206 11.37 -9.55 -13.71
CA LYS A 206 10.42 -10.37 -12.95
C LYS A 206 10.39 -9.94 -11.48
N LEU A 207 9.19 -9.97 -10.89
CA LEU A 207 9.03 -9.86 -9.44
C LEU A 207 9.64 -11.08 -8.72
N ARG A 208 9.82 -10.97 -7.40
CA ARG A 208 10.18 -12.14 -6.58
C ARG A 208 9.07 -13.18 -6.67
N LYS A 209 9.41 -14.47 -6.52
CA LYS A 209 8.46 -15.59 -6.66
C LYS A 209 7.20 -15.43 -5.78
N GLU A 210 7.37 -14.86 -4.59
CA GLU A 210 6.28 -14.52 -3.65
C GLU A 210 5.17 -13.63 -4.24
N PHE A 211 5.47 -12.90 -5.30
CA PHE A 211 4.53 -12.01 -6.00
C PHE A 211 4.23 -12.46 -7.44
N CYS A 212 4.86 -13.53 -7.90
CA CYS A 212 4.49 -14.16 -9.16
C CYS A 212 3.21 -14.96 -8.93
N HIS A 213 2.23 -14.81 -9.82
CA HIS A 213 1.14 -15.77 -9.85
C HIS A 213 1.73 -17.07 -10.40
N ASP A 214 1.94 -18.07 -9.55
CA ASP A 214 2.25 -19.41 -10.01
C ASP A 214 1.00 -19.95 -10.73
N GLU A 215 0.99 -19.93 -12.06
CA GLU A 215 0.19 -20.88 -12.82
C GLU A 215 0.84 -22.26 -12.66
N GLN A 216 0.60 -22.89 -11.52
CA GLN A 216 1.11 -24.22 -11.26
C GLN A 216 0.05 -25.04 -10.51
N GLU A 217 -1.03 -25.36 -11.22
CA GLU A 217 -1.78 -26.61 -11.04
C GLU A 217 -2.63 -26.89 -12.29
N SER A 218 -1.97 -27.40 -13.33
CA SER A 218 -2.61 -28.32 -14.27
C SER A 218 -1.75 -29.58 -14.33
N ILE A 219 -1.89 -30.40 -13.29
CA ILE A 219 -1.50 -31.81 -13.34
C ILE A 219 -2.71 -32.57 -13.91
N ASN A 220 -2.52 -33.07 -15.14
CA ASN A 220 -3.20 -34.18 -15.84
C ASN A 220 -4.71 -34.34 -15.68
#